data_AF-A0A8C4I115-F1
#
_entry.id   AF-A0A8C4I115-F1
#
_cell.length_a   1.000
_cell.length_b   1.000
_cell.length_c   1.000
_cell.angle_alpha   90.00
_cell.angle_beta   90.00
_cell.angle_gamma   90.00
#
_symmetry.space_group_name_H-M   'P 1'
#
loop_
_entity.id
_entity.type
_entity.pdbx_description
1 polymer ?
#
loop_
_entity_poly.entity_id
_entity_poly.type
_entity_poly.pdbx_seq_one_letter_code
_entity_poly.pdbx_strand_id
1 'polypeptide(L)'
;MLAPTSFFVHNLALCSSGYTELRVPNGTQHWNEAHRTLAEDVQVFGRKKTATAVAHCKRGNGLIKVNGRPLEMVEPATLQYKLLEPVLLLGKERFAGVDIIVRVKGGGHVAQIYTIRQSISKALVAYYQKYVDEASKKEIKDILIQYDRTLLVTDPRHCESKKFGGPGVCSRYQKSYR
;
A
#
# COMPACT_ATOMS: atom_id res chain seq x y z
N MET A 1 37.66 59.56 -21.78
CA MET A 1 37.29 58.14 -21.83
C MET A 1 35.91 58.02 -21.23
N LEU A 2 34.91 57.80 -22.08
CA LEU A 2 33.48 57.82 -21.80
C LEU A 2 33.00 56.46 -21.24
N ALA A 3 32.05 56.50 -20.30
CA ALA A 3 31.22 55.38 -19.84
C ALA A 3 30.07 55.09 -20.87
N PRO A 4 28.95 54.39 -20.58
CA PRO A 4 28.59 53.24 -19.72
C PRO A 4 27.72 52.16 -20.46
N THR A 5 27.29 51.11 -19.73
CA THR A 5 26.13 50.18 -19.88
C THR A 5 25.21 50.20 -21.12
N SER A 6 24.82 49.01 -21.64
CA SER A 6 23.46 48.78 -22.19
C SER A 6 23.03 47.30 -22.20
N PHE A 7 21.82 47.08 -21.67
CA PHE A 7 20.88 45.99 -21.99
C PHE A 7 20.50 46.04 -23.49
N PHE A 8 20.23 44.89 -24.15
CA PHE A 8 19.01 44.75 -24.98
C PHE A 8 18.74 43.29 -25.42
N VAL A 9 17.45 42.99 -25.53
CA VAL A 9 16.80 41.73 -25.89
C VAL A 9 16.48 41.71 -27.38
N HIS A 10 16.65 40.58 -28.08
CA HIS A 10 15.93 40.19 -29.31
C HIS A 10 16.01 38.64 -29.38
N ASN A 11 14.95 37.83 -29.22
CA ASN A 11 13.66 37.66 -29.90
C ASN A 11 13.73 37.05 -31.32
N LEU A 12 13.15 35.84 -31.43
CA LEU A 12 12.55 35.14 -32.58
C LEU A 12 13.33 34.97 -33.90
N ALA A 13 13.56 33.69 -34.28
CA ALA A 13 13.39 33.24 -35.66
C ALA A 13 13.14 31.73 -35.73
N LEU A 14 11.97 31.38 -36.25
CA LEU A 14 11.58 30.07 -36.75
C LEU A 14 12.55 29.60 -37.85
N CYS A 15 12.90 28.31 -37.88
CA CYS A 15 13.27 27.65 -39.13
C CYS A 15 12.68 26.25 -39.19
N SER A 16 11.60 26.18 -39.97
CA SER A 16 10.98 25.03 -40.59
C SER A 16 11.98 24.13 -41.34
N SER A 17 11.82 22.82 -41.20
CA SER A 17 11.76 21.82 -42.30
C SER A 17 12.28 20.46 -41.84
N GLY A 18 11.53 19.39 -42.14
CA GLY A 18 11.99 18.03 -41.92
C GLY A 18 10.94 17.01 -41.47
N TYR A 19 9.68 17.17 -41.90
CA TYR A 19 8.72 16.06 -41.86
C TYR A 19 9.17 15.00 -42.88
N THR A 20 9.59 13.83 -42.41
CA THR A 20 9.54 12.60 -43.22
C THR A 20 8.27 11.85 -42.84
N GLU A 21 7.19 12.22 -43.52
CA GLU A 21 5.89 11.57 -43.45
C GLU A 21 5.96 10.21 -44.17
N LEU A 22 6.00 9.12 -43.40
CA LEU A 22 5.64 7.80 -43.94
C LEU A 22 4.12 7.65 -43.85
N ARG A 23 3.48 7.88 -44.99
CA ARG A 23 2.06 7.70 -45.27
C ARG A 23 1.65 6.23 -45.05
N VAL A 24 0.93 5.95 -43.97
CA VAL A 24 0.18 4.70 -43.81
C VAL A 24 -1.29 4.96 -44.15
N PRO A 25 -1.89 4.26 -45.13
CA PRO A 25 -3.28 4.47 -45.51
C PRO A 25 -4.22 3.72 -44.57
N ASN A 26 -5.28 4.43 -44.17
CA ASN A 26 -6.62 3.93 -43.86
C ASN A 26 -6.70 2.69 -42.95
N GLY A 27 -6.51 2.95 -41.66
CA GLY A 27 -7.16 2.20 -40.60
C GLY A 27 -7.48 3.20 -39.51
N THR A 28 -8.76 3.45 -39.26
CA THR A 28 -9.23 4.20 -38.10
C THR A 28 -8.80 3.46 -36.84
N GLN A 29 -7.59 3.72 -36.38
CA GLN A 29 -7.21 3.49 -34.99
C GLN A 29 -7.99 4.51 -34.18
N HIS A 30 -9.24 4.17 -33.88
CA HIS A 30 -9.92 4.73 -32.74
C HIS A 30 -9.12 4.26 -31.52
N TRP A 31 -8.09 5.02 -31.16
CA TRP A 31 -7.48 4.91 -29.86
C TRP A 31 -8.60 5.25 -28.89
N ASN A 32 -9.15 4.22 -28.24
CA ASN A 32 -10.00 4.42 -27.08
C ASN A 32 -9.11 5.00 -25.99
N GLU A 33 -8.87 6.30 -26.07
CA GLU A 33 -8.53 7.15 -24.95
C GLU A 33 -9.73 7.08 -24.01
N ALA A 34 -9.82 5.98 -23.27
CA ALA A 34 -10.63 5.91 -22.09
C ALA A 34 -10.15 7.08 -21.24
N HIS A 35 -10.95 8.14 -21.20
CA HIS A 35 -10.80 9.21 -20.23
C HIS A 35 -10.60 8.53 -18.88
N ARG A 36 -9.34 8.48 -18.42
CA ARG A 36 -9.01 8.03 -17.06
C ARG A 36 -9.67 9.07 -16.16
N THR A 37 -10.93 8.84 -15.80
CA THR A 37 -11.47 9.42 -14.58
C THR A 37 -10.45 9.06 -13.52
N LEU A 38 -9.83 10.07 -12.91
CA LEU A 38 -8.84 9.90 -11.85
C LEU A 38 -9.53 9.14 -10.72
N ALA A 39 -9.45 7.81 -10.75
CA ALA A 39 -10.12 6.98 -9.78
C ALA A 39 -9.50 7.29 -8.43
N GLU A 40 -10.32 7.64 -7.45
CA GLU A 40 -9.88 7.87 -6.08
C GLU A 40 -9.45 6.53 -5.48
N ASP A 41 -8.18 6.17 -5.68
CA ASP A 41 -7.60 4.94 -5.20
C ASP A 41 -6.30 5.16 -4.42
N VAL A 42 -6.11 4.29 -3.44
CA VAL A 42 -4.90 4.21 -2.63
C VAL A 42 -4.48 2.76 -2.51
N GLN A 43 -3.22 2.49 -2.82
CA GLN A 43 -2.61 1.18 -2.64
C GLN A 43 -1.62 1.22 -1.49
N VAL A 44 -1.79 0.33 -0.51
CA VAL A 44 -0.90 0.22 0.65
C VAL A 44 -0.56 -1.23 0.93
N PHE A 45 0.57 -1.46 1.60
CA PHE A 45 1.02 -2.79 1.98
C PHE A 45 1.17 -2.98 3.50
N GLY A 46 0.82 -4.18 3.96
CA GLY A 46 1.17 -4.74 5.27
C GLY A 46 2.21 -5.83 5.12
N ARG A 47 3.05 -6.02 6.15
CA ARG A 47 4.08 -7.08 6.17
C ARG A 47 4.25 -7.65 7.56
N LYS A 48 4.28 -8.98 7.65
CA LYS A 48 4.68 -9.73 8.86
C LYS A 48 5.44 -10.98 8.44
N LYS A 49 6.68 -11.14 8.92
CA LYS A 49 7.58 -12.20 8.47
C LYS A 49 7.67 -12.18 6.92
N THR A 50 7.36 -13.30 6.26
CA THR A 50 7.33 -13.40 4.80
C THR A 50 5.96 -13.13 4.18
N ALA A 51 4.92 -12.92 5.00
CA ALA A 51 3.59 -12.58 4.50
C ALA A 51 3.53 -11.12 4.06
N THR A 52 2.97 -10.88 2.88
CA THR A 52 2.71 -9.55 2.33
C THR A 52 1.26 -9.43 1.91
N ALA A 53 0.59 -8.38 2.34
CA ALA A 53 -0.78 -8.05 1.97
C ALA A 53 -0.77 -6.69 1.27
N VAL A 54 -1.44 -6.61 0.13
CA VAL A 54 -1.64 -5.40 -0.63
C VAL A 54 -3.11 -5.06 -0.56
N ALA A 55 -3.43 -3.92 0.05
CA ALA A 55 -4.78 -3.39 0.14
C ALA A 55 -4.97 -2.30 -0.90
N HIS A 56 -6.04 -2.42 -1.68
CA HIS A 56 -6.53 -1.39 -2.57
C HIS A 56 -7.78 -0.79 -1.94
N CYS A 57 -7.68 0.48 -1.54
CA CYS A 57 -8.82 1.28 -1.12
C CYS A 57 -9.34 2.07 -2.30
N LYS A 58 -10.65 2.00 -2.51
CA LYS A 58 -11.38 2.82 -3.48
C LYS A 58 -12.58 3.44 -2.78
N ARG A 59 -13.08 4.55 -3.30
CA ARG A 59 -14.39 5.06 -2.87
C ARG A 59 -15.48 4.04 -3.17
N GLY A 60 -16.37 3.78 -2.22
CA GLY A 60 -17.38 2.72 -2.35
C GLY A 60 -18.35 2.66 -1.17
N ASN A 61 -18.90 1.46 -0.93
CA ASN A 61 -20.04 1.21 -0.03
C ASN A 61 -19.64 0.46 1.27
N GLY A 62 -18.36 0.34 1.60
CA GLY A 62 -17.89 -0.34 2.80
C GLY A 62 -17.61 -1.83 2.63
N LEU A 63 -17.38 -2.28 1.40
CA LEU A 63 -17.11 -3.68 1.12
C LEU A 63 -15.65 -4.04 1.38
N ILE A 64 -15.41 -4.92 2.35
CA ILE A 64 -14.07 -5.40 2.68
C ILE A 64 -13.92 -6.88 2.27
N LYS A 65 -13.02 -7.13 1.32
CA LYS A 65 -12.75 -8.47 0.76
C LYS A 65 -11.27 -8.83 0.87
N VAL A 66 -10.99 -10.09 1.19
CA VAL A 66 -9.64 -10.66 1.23
C VAL A 66 -9.58 -11.82 0.23
N ASN A 67 -8.69 -11.74 -0.77
CA ASN A 67 -8.53 -12.76 -1.82
C ASN A 67 -9.86 -13.15 -2.51
N GLY A 68 -10.77 -12.20 -2.67
CA GLY A 68 -12.08 -12.42 -3.29
C GLY A 68 -13.17 -12.96 -2.35
N ARG A 69 -12.85 -13.25 -1.09
CA ARG A 69 -13.79 -13.72 -0.05
C ARG A 69 -14.07 -12.61 0.98
N PRO A 70 -15.22 -12.63 1.68
CA PRO A 70 -15.48 -11.68 2.77
C PRO A 70 -14.56 -11.95 3.98
N LEU A 71 -14.41 -10.97 4.89
CA LEU A 71 -13.51 -11.06 6.04
C LEU A 71 -13.80 -12.25 6.96
N GLU A 72 -15.07 -12.58 7.16
CA GLU A 72 -15.53 -13.65 8.06
C GLU A 72 -15.13 -15.05 7.59
N MET A 73 -14.85 -15.21 6.29
CA MET A 73 -14.47 -16.49 5.69
C MET A 73 -12.94 -16.69 5.68
N VAL A 74 -12.16 -15.80 6.28
CA VAL A 74 -10.71 -15.95 6.38
C VAL A 74 -10.37 -16.96 7.47
N GLU A 75 -9.58 -17.97 7.11
CA GLU A 75 -9.07 -18.98 8.03
C GLU A 75 -7.75 -18.55 8.69
N PRO A 76 -7.46 -18.98 9.94
CA PRO A 76 -8.28 -19.76 10.88
C PRO A 76 -9.34 -18.93 11.63
N ALA A 77 -10.46 -19.58 11.98
CA ALA A 77 -11.59 -18.96 12.70
C ALA A 77 -11.20 -18.36 14.06
N THR A 78 -10.26 -18.99 14.77
CA THR A 78 -9.81 -18.58 16.11
C THR A 78 -9.24 -17.16 16.15
N LEU A 79 -8.67 -16.69 15.03
CA LEU A 79 -8.02 -15.38 14.93
C LEU A 79 -8.87 -14.34 14.19
N GLN A 80 -10.14 -14.64 13.89
CA GLN A 80 -11.03 -13.72 13.18
C GLN A 80 -11.22 -12.39 13.92
N TYR A 81 -11.28 -12.42 15.25
CA TYR A 81 -11.36 -11.18 16.04
C TYR A 81 -10.18 -10.24 15.77
N LYS A 82 -8.97 -10.76 15.51
CA LYS A 82 -7.80 -9.93 15.15
C LYS A 82 -7.97 -9.20 13.82
N LEU A 83 -8.73 -9.76 12.87
CA LEU A 83 -9.02 -9.10 11.60
C LEU A 83 -10.05 -7.97 11.76
N LEU A 84 -11.00 -8.14 12.68
CA LEU A 84 -12.10 -7.20 12.91
C LEU A 84 -11.71 -6.02 13.81
N GLU A 85 -10.65 -6.12 14.60
CA GLU A 85 -10.14 -5.03 15.45
C GLU A 85 -10.12 -3.64 14.79
N PRO A 86 -9.53 -3.42 13.59
CA PRO A 86 -9.53 -2.08 12.99
C PRO A 86 -10.94 -1.56 12.66
N VAL A 87 -11.90 -2.45 12.37
CA VAL A 87 -13.30 -2.09 12.09
C VAL A 87 -14.04 -1.78 13.39
N LEU A 88 -13.78 -2.56 14.44
CA LEU A 88 -14.42 -2.37 15.75
C LEU A 88 -13.89 -1.11 16.46
N LEU A 89 -12.60 -0.79 16.33
CA LEU A 89 -11.98 0.37 16.98
C LEU A 89 -12.40 1.70 16.36
N LEU A 90 -12.53 1.74 15.03
CA LEU A 90 -12.83 2.98 14.30
C LEU A 90 -14.31 3.17 14.00
N GLY A 91 -15.14 2.16 14.28
CA GLY A 91 -16.55 2.14 13.93
C GLY A 91 -16.80 1.87 12.44
N LYS A 92 -18.00 1.38 12.11
CA LYS A 92 -18.39 1.04 10.73
C LYS A 92 -18.60 2.28 9.87
N GLU A 93 -18.90 3.42 10.49
CA GLU A 93 -19.16 4.69 9.82
C GLU A 93 -17.97 5.19 9.00
N ARG A 94 -16.74 4.99 9.50
CA ARG A 94 -15.51 5.40 8.80
C ARG A 94 -15.18 4.50 7.61
N PHE A 95 -15.71 3.28 7.59
CA PHE A 95 -15.54 2.34 6.49
C PHE A 95 -16.65 2.43 5.44
N ALA A 96 -17.83 2.97 5.79
CA ALA A 96 -18.99 2.98 4.90
C ALA A 96 -18.77 3.67 3.54
N GLY A 97 -17.84 4.63 3.46
CA GLY A 97 -17.50 5.35 2.23
C GLY A 97 -16.39 4.73 1.38
N VAL A 98 -15.80 3.61 1.80
CA VAL A 98 -14.63 3.01 1.14
C VAL A 98 -14.76 1.50 0.95
N ASP A 99 -14.41 1.02 -0.23
CA ASP A 99 -14.26 -0.40 -0.52
C ASP A 99 -12.79 -0.79 -0.44
N ILE A 100 -12.50 -1.88 0.26
CA ILE A 100 -11.14 -2.36 0.51
C ILE A 100 -11.00 -3.79 -0.02
N ILE A 101 -10.16 -3.94 -1.04
CA ILE A 101 -9.82 -5.25 -1.61
C ILE A 101 -8.38 -5.59 -1.24
N VAL A 102 -8.20 -6.64 -0.46
CA VAL A 102 -6.90 -7.09 0.02
C VAL A 102 -6.46 -8.35 -0.73
N ARG A 103 -5.25 -8.34 -1.26
CA ARG A 103 -4.58 -9.51 -1.84
C ARG A 103 -3.41 -9.92 -0.96
N VAL A 104 -3.36 -11.18 -0.54
CA VAL A 104 -2.32 -11.68 0.38
C VAL A 104 -1.56 -12.84 -0.25
N LYS A 105 -0.22 -12.79 -0.11
CA LYS A 105 0.69 -13.85 -0.56
C LYS A 105 1.81 -14.09 0.46
N GLY A 106 2.30 -15.33 0.51
CA GLY A 106 3.43 -15.74 1.36
C GLY A 106 3.08 -15.93 2.84
N GLY A 107 4.09 -16.33 3.62
CA GLY A 107 3.95 -16.62 5.05
C GLY A 107 3.03 -17.80 5.37
N GLY A 108 2.66 -17.92 6.65
CA GLY A 108 1.65 -18.87 7.13
C GLY A 108 0.39 -18.15 7.63
N HIS A 109 -0.68 -18.89 7.92
CA HIS A 109 -2.01 -18.34 8.23
C HIS A 109 -2.00 -17.23 9.29
N VAL A 110 -1.30 -17.45 10.40
CA VAL A 110 -1.20 -16.45 11.48
C VAL A 110 -0.53 -15.17 10.99
N ALA A 111 0.59 -15.28 10.27
CA ALA A 111 1.30 -14.11 9.75
C ALA A 111 0.46 -13.36 8.70
N GLN A 112 -0.31 -14.08 7.88
CA GLN A 112 -1.23 -13.49 6.92
C GLN A 112 -2.31 -12.67 7.62
N ILE A 113 -2.91 -13.18 8.69
CA ILE A 113 -3.94 -12.46 9.46
C ILE A 113 -3.42 -11.10 9.98
N TYR A 114 -2.26 -11.09 10.64
CA TYR A 114 -1.67 -9.83 11.12
C TYR A 114 -1.34 -8.86 9.99
N THR A 115 -1.00 -9.39 8.83
CA THR A 115 -0.65 -8.60 7.64
C THR A 115 -1.90 -7.97 7.03
N ILE A 116 -3.03 -8.71 6.97
CA ILE A 116 -4.35 -8.19 6.54
C ILE A 116 -4.79 -7.08 7.48
N ARG A 117 -4.80 -7.38 8.79
CA ARG A 117 -5.13 -6.44 9.87
C ARG A 117 -4.36 -5.12 9.70
N GLN A 118 -3.04 -5.20 9.53
CA GLN A 118 -2.19 -4.04 9.29
C GLN A 118 -2.51 -3.30 7.99
N SER A 119 -2.74 -4.03 6.90
CA SER A 119 -3.02 -3.41 5.60
C SER A 119 -4.33 -2.61 5.61
N ILE A 120 -5.37 -3.10 6.27
CA ILE A 120 -6.67 -2.40 6.41
C ILE A 120 -6.47 -1.07 7.16
N SER A 121 -5.81 -1.10 8.31
CA SER A 121 -5.53 0.10 9.11
C SER A 121 -4.75 1.16 8.34
N LYS A 122 -3.66 0.75 7.67
CA LYS A 122 -2.85 1.69 6.88
C LYS A 122 -3.61 2.25 5.69
N ALA A 123 -4.44 1.44 5.04
CA ALA A 123 -5.14 1.85 3.84
C ALA A 123 -6.21 2.91 4.13
N LEU A 124 -6.89 2.84 5.28
CA LEU A 124 -7.72 3.94 5.76
C LEU A 124 -6.91 5.22 6.02
N VAL A 125 -5.84 5.14 6.81
CA VAL A 125 -5.02 6.31 7.15
C VAL A 125 -4.48 7.00 5.89
N ALA A 126 -4.07 6.22 4.89
CA ALA A 126 -3.57 6.74 3.62
C ALA A 126 -4.68 7.34 2.74
N TYR A 127 -5.89 6.77 2.78
CA TYR A 127 -7.05 7.33 2.08
C TYR A 127 -7.43 8.70 2.66
N TYR A 128 -7.53 8.81 3.98
CA TYR A 128 -7.84 10.08 4.65
C TYR A 128 -6.77 11.14 4.43
N GLN A 129 -5.48 10.76 4.40
CA GLN A 129 -4.40 11.69 4.07
C GLN A 129 -4.54 12.30 2.67
N LYS A 130 -5.03 11.53 1.68
CA LYS A 130 -5.05 11.94 0.28
C LYS A 130 -6.34 12.66 -0.12
N TYR A 131 -7.48 12.25 0.44
CA TYR A 131 -8.80 12.63 -0.08
C TYR A 131 -9.74 13.30 0.92
N VAL A 132 -9.44 13.31 2.22
CA VAL A 132 -10.36 13.86 3.25
C VAL A 132 -9.72 15.06 3.93
N ASP A 133 -8.98 14.85 5.02
CA ASP A 133 -8.35 15.92 5.80
C ASP A 133 -7.29 15.36 6.76
N GLU A 134 -6.36 16.22 7.18
CA GLU A 134 -5.26 15.81 8.08
C GLU A 134 -5.70 15.64 9.55
N ALA A 135 -6.77 16.32 9.98
CA ALA A 135 -7.25 16.25 11.36
C ALA A 135 -7.90 14.89 11.65
N SER A 136 -8.86 14.46 10.82
CA SER A 136 -9.49 13.15 10.88
C SER A 136 -8.47 12.02 10.77
N LYS A 137 -7.44 12.18 9.92
CA LYS A 137 -6.34 11.22 9.83
C LYS A 137 -5.62 11.10 11.18
N LYS A 138 -5.31 12.22 11.83
CA LYS A 138 -4.61 12.23 13.12
C LYS A 138 -5.42 11.52 14.19
N GLU A 139 -6.72 11.81 14.28
CA GLU A 139 -7.65 11.12 15.20
C GLU A 139 -7.62 9.60 15.01
N ILE A 140 -7.82 9.13 13.77
CA ILE A 140 -7.78 7.70 13.42
C ILE A 140 -6.43 7.08 13.79
N LYS A 141 -5.34 7.79 13.47
CA LYS A 141 -3.98 7.32 13.75
C LYS A 141 -3.74 7.19 15.25
N ASP A 142 -4.18 8.15 16.04
CA ASP A 142 -3.97 8.17 17.49
C ASP A 142 -4.75 7.04 18.18
N ILE A 143 -6.01 6.79 17.78
CA ILE A 143 -6.82 5.66 18.27
C ILE A 143 -6.13 4.31 17.96
N LEU A 144 -5.66 4.14 16.72
CA LEU A 144 -4.98 2.90 16.30
C LEU A 144 -3.66 2.68 17.04
N ILE A 145 -2.85 3.73 17.23
CA ILE A 145 -1.57 3.65 17.95
C ILE A 145 -1.78 3.35 19.43
N GLN A 146 -2.78 3.99 20.05
CA GLN A 146 -3.12 3.77 21.45
C GLN A 146 -3.50 2.32 21.74
N TYR A 147 -4.22 1.68 20.81
CA TYR A 147 -4.56 0.26 20.94
C TYR A 147 -3.35 -0.65 20.67
N ASP A 148 -2.76 -0.54 19.47
CA ASP A 148 -1.62 -1.38 19.08
C ASP A 148 -0.79 -0.73 17.97
N ARG A 149 0.48 -0.45 18.30
CA ARG A 149 1.47 0.08 17.34
C ARG A 149 1.62 -0.77 16.08
N THR A 150 1.41 -2.09 16.16
CA THR A 150 1.60 -3.01 15.03
C THR A 150 0.53 -2.89 13.94
N LEU A 151 -0.59 -2.21 14.21
CA LEU A 151 -1.62 -1.88 13.21
C LEU A 151 -1.07 -0.96 12.13
N LEU A 152 -0.12 -0.09 12.47
CA LEU A 152 0.46 0.87 11.53
C LEU A 152 1.93 0.59 11.26
N VAL A 153 2.69 0.15 12.25
CA VAL A 153 4.14 -0.12 12.09
C VAL A 153 4.37 -1.61 11.91
N THR A 154 5.21 -2.00 10.94
CA THR A 154 5.54 -3.41 10.68
C THR A 154 6.45 -3.96 11.76
N ASP A 155 6.25 -5.22 12.16
CA ASP A 155 7.18 -5.94 13.03
C ASP A 155 8.45 -6.29 12.21
N PRO A 156 9.64 -5.78 12.57
CA PRO A 156 10.86 -5.96 11.79
C PRO A 156 11.51 -7.34 12.00
N ARG A 157 11.00 -8.18 12.91
CA ARG A 157 11.63 -9.44 13.27
C ARG A 157 11.50 -10.50 12.16
N HIS A 158 12.62 -11.14 11.84
CA HIS A 158 12.72 -12.22 10.85
C HIS A 158 13.49 -13.41 11.43
N CYS A 159 13.35 -14.59 10.81
CA CYS A 159 14.10 -15.76 11.19
C CYS A 159 15.57 -15.60 10.79
N GLU A 160 16.46 -15.74 11.77
CA GLU A 160 17.90 -15.74 11.54
C GLU A 160 18.35 -17.02 10.83
N SER A 161 19.49 -16.95 10.14
CA SER A 161 20.08 -18.09 9.46
C SER A 161 20.67 -19.10 10.46
N LYS A 162 20.54 -20.39 10.15
CA LYS A 162 21.16 -21.48 10.91
C LYS A 162 22.68 -21.32 10.95
N LYS A 163 23.30 -21.59 12.11
CA LYS A 163 24.76 -21.66 12.26
C LYS A 163 25.23 -23.12 12.27
N PHE A 164 26.47 -23.38 11.85
CA PHE A 164 27.04 -24.74 11.84
C PHE A 164 27.21 -25.31 13.26
N GLY A 165 27.38 -26.61 13.41
CA GLY A 165 27.63 -27.23 14.73
C GLY A 165 26.41 -27.31 15.66
N GLY A 166 25.21 -27.25 15.09
CA GLY A 166 23.97 -27.46 15.82
C GLY A 166 22.76 -27.53 14.91
N PRO A 167 21.58 -27.87 15.45
CA PRO A 167 20.35 -27.94 14.67
C PRO A 167 19.78 -26.55 14.33
N GLY A 168 20.03 -25.52 15.14
CA GLY A 168 19.37 -24.22 15.05
C GLY A 168 20.30 -23.01 14.89
N VAL A 169 19.74 -21.83 15.13
CA VAL A 169 20.48 -20.56 15.10
C VAL A 169 21.46 -20.49 16.28
N CYS A 170 20.97 -20.72 17.50
CA CYS A 170 21.78 -20.65 18.73
C CYS A 170 22.12 -22.03 19.31
N SER A 171 21.21 -23.00 19.19
CA SER A 171 21.39 -24.36 19.74
C SER A 171 22.55 -25.07 19.06
N ARG A 172 23.45 -25.66 19.87
CA ARG A 172 24.60 -26.47 19.44
C ARG A 172 24.40 -27.92 19.84
N TYR A 173 25.06 -28.83 19.14
CA TYR A 173 25.04 -30.24 19.52
C TYR A 173 25.64 -30.45 20.91
N GLN A 174 25.13 -31.46 21.62
CA GLN A 174 25.60 -31.81 22.96
C GLN A 174 27.09 -32.16 22.92
N LYS A 175 27.86 -31.64 23.88
CA LYS A 175 29.27 -31.97 24.09
C LYS A 175 29.39 -33.02 25.19
N SER A 176 30.26 -34.01 24.99
CA SER A 176 30.67 -34.96 26.03
C SER A 176 32.07 -34.61 26.52
N TYR A 177 32.27 -34.57 27.84
CA TYR A 177 33.57 -34.37 28.47
C TYR A 177 33.99 -35.67 29.18
N ARG A 178 35.29 -35.92 29.25
CA ARG A 178 35.91 -37.07 29.93
C ARG A 178 36.79 -36.57 31.06
#